data_AF-A0A969AWV0-F1
#
_entry.id   AF-A0A969AWV0-F1
#
_cell.length_a   1.000
_cell.length_b   1.000
_cell.length_c   1.000
_cell.angle_alpha   90.00
_cell.angle_beta   90.00
_cell.angle_gamma   90.00
#
_symmetry.space_group_name_H-M   'P 1'
#
loop_
_entity.id
_entity.type
_entity.pdbx_description
1 polymer ?
#
loop_
_entity_poly.entity_id
_entity_poly.type
_entity_poly.pdbx_seq_one_letter_code
_entity_poly.pdbx_strand_id
1 'polypeptide(L)'
;MNSLDFLWRLLCLATAYKAKLLCSGVFVSQRDPQSLLNQDLAVDELFFLRFISTTIDAEAQTVTASIFGLARRTALYRPGLGSTLVIDTTLEALRQQVPDLTLSSQRPAQKLLPRSLAPAPPLSPSLVLQSLDRAFAEPRRQRTRAVAISQGGALIAERYAPGFTANLPLLGWSMTKSVVNALVGILVHQGQLALDQCALLPEWDTPEDPRRAITLDQLLRMRSGLQFEEVYSDPRSHVTTMLFQRGDAAAYAAGLPLADSTGAWSYASGTTNILCRIIRQVLGDSLADYWAFPHRALFEPLGMTSAVLEPDAAGTFVGSSFMYATARDWLKLGQLYLQDGCWQGRRLLPEGWVQYSTTPSDPGQRYGAHFWRQVPFSFASRQVPRPTFPQIRLWRRGIRGKF
;
A
#
# COMPACT_ATOMS: atom_id res chain seq x y z
N MET A 1 20.82 22.41 12.17
CA MET A 1 19.99 22.74 10.99
C MET A 1 19.20 24.01 11.31
N ASN A 2 19.19 25.03 10.44
CA ASN A 2 18.50 26.29 10.71
C ASN A 2 17.00 26.22 10.36
N SER A 3 16.20 27.17 10.84
CA SER A 3 14.74 27.23 10.63
C SER A 3 14.33 27.33 9.16
N LEU A 4 15.19 27.90 8.31
CA LEU A 4 14.96 28.04 6.87
C LEU A 4 14.98 26.70 6.13
N ASP A 5 15.95 25.82 6.44
CA ASP A 5 16.02 24.49 5.81
C ASP A 5 14.80 23.63 6.19
N PHE A 6 14.38 23.69 7.45
CA PHE A 6 13.16 22.99 7.90
C PHE A 6 11.92 23.48 7.13
N LEU A 7 11.75 24.79 7.03
CA LEU A 7 10.64 25.39 6.30
C LEU A 7 10.67 24.98 4.82
N TRP A 8 11.83 25.04 4.18
CA TRP A 8 11.97 24.65 2.78
C TRP A 8 11.60 23.18 2.52
N ARG A 9 12.06 22.26 3.38
CA ARG A 9 11.68 20.84 3.33
C ARG A 9 10.19 20.63 3.51
N LEU A 10 9.57 21.36 4.44
CA LEU A 10 8.13 21.29 4.67
C LEU A 10 7.34 21.74 3.43
N LEU A 11 7.76 22.81 2.75
CA LEU A 11 7.12 23.29 1.52
C LEU A 11 7.27 22.28 0.37
N CYS A 12 8.46 21.70 0.19
CA CYS A 12 8.71 20.66 -0.80
C CYS A 12 7.87 19.40 -0.54
N LEU A 13 7.77 18.97 0.72
CA LEU A 13 6.93 17.85 1.12
C LEU A 13 5.45 18.12 0.82
N ALA A 14 4.93 19.28 1.22
CA ALA A 14 3.51 19.58 1.07
C ALA A 14 3.08 19.69 -0.40
N THR A 15 3.90 20.33 -1.24
CA THR A 15 3.66 20.42 -2.68
C THR A 15 3.76 19.05 -3.36
N ALA A 16 4.76 18.23 -3.02
CA ALA A 16 4.90 16.86 -3.54
C ALA A 16 3.71 15.97 -3.13
N TYR A 17 3.32 15.99 -1.86
CA TYR A 17 2.15 15.28 -1.34
C TYR A 17 0.88 15.66 -2.10
N LYS A 18 0.64 16.98 -2.27
CA LYS A 18 -0.55 17.48 -2.99
C LYS A 18 -0.54 17.11 -4.46
N ALA A 19 0.58 17.30 -5.16
CA ALA A 19 0.71 16.95 -6.58
C ALA A 19 0.48 15.45 -6.80
N LYS A 20 1.17 14.59 -6.03
CA LYS A 20 1.06 13.12 -6.13
C LYS A 20 -0.37 12.64 -5.91
N LEU A 21 -0.96 12.98 -4.76
CA LEU A 21 -2.27 12.43 -4.40
C LEU A 21 -3.40 13.01 -5.22
N LEU A 22 -3.32 14.28 -5.64
CA LEU A 22 -4.29 14.86 -6.56
C LEU A 22 -4.20 14.22 -7.94
N CYS A 23 -2.99 14.01 -8.48
CA CYS A 23 -2.78 13.32 -9.76
C CYS A 23 -3.41 11.91 -9.73
N SER A 24 -3.10 11.14 -8.69
CA SER A 24 -3.62 9.78 -8.55
C SER A 24 -5.15 9.80 -8.37
N GLY A 25 -5.68 10.71 -7.55
CA GLY A 25 -7.12 10.83 -7.33
C GLY A 25 -7.89 11.21 -8.61
N VAL A 26 -7.33 12.09 -9.43
CA VAL A 26 -7.98 12.55 -10.68
C VAL A 26 -7.86 11.51 -11.77
N PHE A 27 -6.69 10.92 -11.99
CA PHE A 27 -6.47 10.05 -13.15
C PHE A 27 -6.64 8.55 -12.86
N VAL A 28 -6.27 8.08 -11.67
CA VAL A 28 -6.48 6.67 -11.25
C VAL A 28 -7.91 6.50 -10.73
N SER A 29 -8.31 7.33 -9.76
CA SER A 29 -9.63 7.20 -9.12
C SER A 29 -10.75 7.93 -9.86
N GLN A 30 -10.45 8.71 -10.90
CA GLN A 30 -11.42 9.49 -11.70
C GLN A 30 -12.33 10.38 -10.83
N ARG A 31 -11.75 10.96 -9.78
CA ARG A 31 -12.49 11.81 -8.84
C ARG A 31 -12.43 13.27 -9.24
N ASP A 32 -13.50 13.97 -8.91
CA ASP A 32 -13.55 15.42 -9.00
C ASP A 32 -12.40 16.08 -8.19
N PRO A 33 -11.60 16.97 -8.82
CA PRO A 33 -10.51 17.65 -8.15
C PRO A 33 -10.91 18.42 -6.90
N GLN A 34 -12.05 19.13 -6.93
CA GLN A 34 -12.49 19.94 -5.80
C GLN A 34 -12.89 19.06 -4.61
N SER A 35 -13.54 17.92 -4.87
CA SER A 35 -13.82 16.89 -3.87
C SER A 35 -12.53 16.37 -3.22
N LEU A 36 -11.49 16.05 -4.01
CA LEU A 36 -10.20 15.59 -3.48
C LEU A 36 -9.54 16.65 -2.58
N LEU A 37 -9.51 17.89 -3.05
CA LEU A 37 -8.96 19.02 -2.30
C LEU A 37 -9.69 19.24 -0.97
N ASN A 38 -11.01 19.18 -0.97
CA ASN A 38 -11.83 19.45 0.22
C ASN A 38 -11.85 18.26 1.20
N GLN A 39 -11.84 17.02 0.71
CA GLN A 39 -12.10 15.85 1.56
C GLN A 39 -10.84 15.12 2.02
N ASP A 40 -9.79 15.11 1.19
CA ASP A 40 -8.61 14.25 1.40
C ASP A 40 -7.30 15.04 1.47
N LEU A 41 -7.22 16.21 0.82
CA LEU A 41 -6.04 17.09 0.83
C LEU A 41 -6.28 18.38 1.62
N ALA A 42 -7.41 18.49 2.30
CA ALA A 42 -7.67 19.55 3.27
C ALA A 42 -6.74 19.34 4.46
N VAL A 43 -5.61 20.03 4.45
CA VAL A 43 -4.68 20.15 5.58
C VAL A 43 -5.24 21.23 6.49
N ASP A 44 -6.22 20.83 7.31
CA ASP A 44 -6.97 21.72 8.20
C ASP A 44 -6.11 22.30 9.35
N GLU A 45 -4.83 21.92 9.46
CA GLU A 45 -3.98 22.21 10.63
C GLU A 45 -2.89 23.26 10.37
N LEU A 46 -2.53 23.56 9.11
CA LEU A 46 -1.42 24.48 8.78
C LEU A 46 -1.90 25.57 7.82
N PHE A 47 -2.14 26.77 8.37
CA PHE A 47 -2.82 27.84 7.65
C PHE A 47 -2.14 28.21 6.32
N PHE A 48 -0.80 28.20 6.23
CA PHE A 48 -0.07 28.60 5.02
C PHE A 48 -0.16 27.57 3.88
N LEU A 49 -0.51 26.31 4.15
CA LEU A 49 -0.71 25.32 3.09
C LEU A 49 -1.94 25.60 2.21
N ARG A 50 -2.83 26.50 2.65
CA ARG A 50 -3.93 27.04 1.84
C ARG A 50 -3.46 27.76 0.57
N PHE A 51 -2.24 28.28 0.59
CA PHE A 51 -1.65 29.03 -0.54
C PHE A 51 -0.97 28.12 -1.57
N ILE A 52 -0.99 26.80 -1.38
CA ILE A 52 -0.51 25.88 -2.41
C ILE A 52 -1.50 25.90 -3.58
N SER A 53 -1.08 26.50 -4.67
CA SER A 53 -1.75 26.42 -5.96
C SER A 53 -1.56 25.04 -6.59
N THR A 54 -2.56 24.57 -7.33
CA THR A 54 -2.49 23.33 -8.10
C THR A 54 -3.04 23.55 -9.50
N THR A 55 -2.29 23.08 -10.50
CA THR A 55 -2.70 23.07 -11.91
C THR A 55 -2.81 21.61 -12.36
N ILE A 56 -3.93 21.28 -12.98
CA ILE A 56 -4.19 19.96 -13.57
C ILE A 56 -4.19 20.14 -15.07
N ASP A 57 -3.32 19.42 -15.76
CA ASP A 57 -3.27 19.35 -17.21
C ASP A 57 -3.78 17.98 -17.62
N ALA A 58 -5.01 17.94 -18.14
CA ALA A 58 -5.68 16.71 -18.51
C ALA A 58 -5.06 16.07 -19.77
N GLU A 59 -4.56 16.89 -20.70
CA GLU A 59 -3.95 16.42 -21.96
C GLU A 59 -2.55 15.86 -21.69
N ALA A 60 -1.73 16.60 -20.95
CA ALA A 60 -0.41 16.12 -20.55
C ALA A 60 -0.45 15.05 -19.44
N GLN A 61 -1.64 14.81 -18.86
CA GLN A 61 -1.88 13.92 -17.72
C GLN A 61 -0.99 14.24 -16.51
N THR A 62 -0.80 15.54 -16.24
CA THR A 62 0.05 15.98 -15.12
C THR A 62 -0.72 16.78 -14.10
N VAL A 63 -0.23 16.76 -12.86
CA VAL A 63 -0.63 17.71 -11.82
C VAL A 63 0.61 18.37 -11.27
N THR A 64 0.58 19.70 -11.21
CA THR A 64 1.66 20.49 -10.61
C THR A 64 1.14 21.26 -9.41
N ALA A 65 1.88 21.22 -8.31
CA ALA A 65 1.63 22.02 -7.12
C ALA A 65 2.81 22.97 -6.85
N SER A 66 2.51 24.19 -6.39
CA SER A 66 3.52 25.16 -5.97
C SER A 66 2.97 26.15 -4.95
N ILE A 67 3.85 26.73 -4.13
CA ILE A 67 3.48 27.79 -3.19
C ILE A 67 4.14 29.10 -3.67
N PHE A 68 3.34 30.05 -4.13
CA PHE A 68 3.83 31.32 -4.72
C PHE A 68 4.92 31.11 -5.81
N GLY A 69 4.81 30.04 -6.61
CA GLY A 69 5.81 29.67 -7.63
C GLY A 69 7.05 28.95 -7.10
N LEU A 70 7.23 28.87 -5.79
CA LEU A 70 8.32 28.14 -5.14
C LEU A 70 7.96 26.67 -4.86
N ALA A 71 8.99 25.87 -4.53
CA ALA A 71 8.89 24.45 -4.19
C ALA A 71 8.02 23.66 -5.19
N ARG A 72 8.14 23.96 -6.48
CA ARG A 72 7.31 23.34 -7.52
C ARG A 72 7.53 21.83 -7.53
N ARG A 73 6.43 21.07 -7.56
CA ARG A 73 6.42 19.62 -7.67
C ARG A 73 5.36 19.18 -8.66
N THR A 74 5.74 18.27 -9.55
CA THR A 74 4.86 17.73 -10.59
C THR A 74 4.74 16.22 -10.42
N ALA A 75 3.56 15.69 -10.64
CA ALA A 75 3.30 14.27 -10.80
C ALA A 75 2.75 14.02 -12.21
N LEU A 76 3.20 12.92 -12.82
CA LEU A 76 2.74 12.43 -14.12
C LEU A 76 1.91 11.18 -13.89
N TYR A 77 0.71 11.13 -14.46
CA TYR A 77 -0.05 9.90 -14.61
C TYR A 77 0.37 9.17 -15.88
N ARG A 78 0.56 7.86 -15.76
CA ARG A 78 0.85 6.95 -16.87
C ARG A 78 -0.24 5.88 -16.89
N PRO A 79 -1.00 5.73 -17.98
CA PRO A 79 -2.06 4.73 -18.08
C PRO A 79 -1.57 3.34 -17.67
N GLY A 80 -2.33 2.65 -16.81
CA GLY A 80 -1.98 1.32 -16.28
C GLY A 80 -0.98 1.31 -15.12
N LEU A 81 -0.03 2.25 -15.07
CA LEU A 81 0.96 2.35 -13.97
C LEU A 81 0.53 3.31 -12.85
N GLY A 82 -0.41 4.21 -13.13
CA GLY A 82 -0.83 5.26 -12.21
C GLY A 82 0.15 6.44 -12.18
N SER A 83 0.19 7.16 -11.06
CA SER A 83 0.89 8.45 -10.96
C SER A 83 2.25 8.34 -10.27
N THR A 84 3.25 9.05 -10.79
CA THR A 84 4.61 9.11 -10.24
C THR A 84 5.06 10.56 -10.10
N LEU A 85 5.78 10.88 -9.01
CA LEU A 85 6.38 12.19 -8.83
C LEU A 85 7.59 12.36 -9.75
N VAL A 86 7.70 13.52 -10.40
CA VAL A 86 8.88 13.92 -11.16
C VAL A 86 9.94 14.43 -10.18
N ILE A 87 10.70 13.51 -9.57
CA ILE A 87 11.76 13.78 -8.59
C ILE A 87 12.99 12.95 -8.95
N ASP A 88 14.17 13.58 -8.89
CA ASP A 88 15.45 12.98 -9.33
C ASP A 88 15.41 12.42 -10.77
N THR A 89 14.51 12.99 -11.60
CA THR A 89 14.28 12.61 -12.99
C THR A 89 13.62 13.77 -13.76
N THR A 90 13.40 13.60 -15.05
CA THR A 90 12.66 14.55 -15.89
C THR A 90 11.28 14.00 -16.28
N LEU A 91 10.37 14.90 -16.64
CA LEU A 91 9.05 14.49 -17.14
C LEU A 91 9.17 13.63 -18.40
N GLU A 92 10.12 13.94 -19.27
CA GLU A 92 10.38 13.22 -20.51
C GLU A 92 10.88 11.79 -20.25
N ALA A 93 11.83 11.62 -19.33
CA ALA A 93 12.30 10.29 -18.93
C ALA A 93 11.17 9.43 -18.36
N LEU A 94 10.25 10.01 -17.57
CA LEU A 94 9.08 9.27 -17.07
C LEU A 94 8.07 8.93 -18.17
N ARG A 95 7.91 9.77 -19.21
CA ARG A 95 7.05 9.45 -20.35
C ARG A 95 7.58 8.28 -21.17
N GLN A 96 8.90 8.15 -21.27
CA GLN A 96 9.57 7.04 -21.95
C GLN A 96 9.50 5.72 -21.17
N GLN A 97 9.19 5.77 -19.87
CA GLN A 97 8.84 4.59 -19.07
C GLN A 97 7.42 4.13 -19.42
N VAL A 98 7.26 3.60 -20.63
CA VAL A 98 5.99 3.13 -21.17
C VAL A 98 5.76 1.69 -20.71
N PRO A 99 4.61 1.39 -20.08
CA PRO A 99 4.21 0.02 -19.86
C PRO A 99 3.87 -0.65 -21.19
N ASP A 100 4.62 -1.67 -21.61
CA ASP A 100 4.06 -2.69 -22.52
C ASP A 100 3.24 -3.69 -21.69
N LEU A 101 2.17 -3.18 -21.08
CA LEU A 101 1.21 -3.97 -20.32
C LEU A 101 0.21 -4.54 -21.32
N THR A 102 0.58 -5.61 -22.03
CA THR A 102 -0.40 -6.48 -22.71
C THR A 102 -1.22 -7.21 -21.65
N LEU A 103 -2.12 -6.49 -20.98
CA LEU A 103 -3.09 -7.07 -20.05
C LEU A 103 -4.17 -7.75 -20.88
N SER A 104 -4.53 -8.97 -20.51
CA SER A 104 -5.58 -9.70 -21.22
C SER A 104 -6.87 -8.88 -21.19
N SER A 105 -7.42 -8.57 -22.35
CA SER A 105 -8.70 -7.86 -22.50
C SER A 105 -9.89 -8.68 -21.98
N GLN A 106 -9.68 -9.97 -21.67
CA GLN A 106 -10.66 -10.82 -21.04
C GLN A 106 -10.80 -10.46 -19.58
N ARG A 107 -11.62 -9.45 -19.28
CA ARG A 107 -12.18 -9.28 -17.93
C ARG A 107 -12.98 -10.55 -17.61
N PRO A 108 -12.55 -11.38 -16.65
CA PRO A 108 -13.43 -12.42 -16.16
C PRO A 108 -14.71 -11.74 -15.70
N ALA A 109 -15.88 -12.28 -16.06
CA ALA A 109 -17.14 -11.80 -15.54
C ALA A 109 -17.01 -11.64 -14.02
N GLN A 110 -17.54 -10.53 -13.50
CA GLN A 110 -17.40 -10.01 -12.14
C GLN A 110 -18.00 -10.97 -11.08
N LYS A 111 -17.52 -12.22 -11.00
CA LYS A 111 -17.81 -13.15 -9.92
C LYS A 111 -17.06 -12.63 -8.71
N LEU A 112 -17.79 -11.94 -7.85
CA LEU A 112 -17.25 -11.13 -6.74
C LEU A 112 -16.22 -11.89 -5.91
N LEU A 113 -16.46 -13.18 -5.65
CA LEU A 113 -15.60 -14.08 -4.91
C LEU A 113 -15.93 -15.53 -5.34
N PRO A 114 -14.97 -16.46 -5.39
CA PRO A 114 -15.27 -17.87 -5.58
C PRO A 114 -16.05 -18.40 -4.38
N ARG A 115 -17.18 -19.09 -4.66
CA ARG A 115 -17.87 -19.87 -3.63
C ARG A 115 -17.03 -21.11 -3.35
N SER A 116 -16.19 -21.04 -2.32
CA SER A 116 -15.66 -22.23 -1.67
C SER A 116 -15.27 -21.89 -0.24
N LEU A 117 -15.93 -22.59 0.68
CA LEU A 117 -15.67 -22.91 2.08
C LEU A 117 -17.06 -23.18 2.68
N ALA A 118 -17.17 -24.16 3.58
CA ALA A 118 -18.44 -24.66 4.14
C ALA A 118 -19.46 -23.53 4.42
N PRO A 119 -20.78 -23.76 4.21
CA PRO A 119 -21.79 -22.73 4.37
C PRO A 119 -21.61 -22.02 5.72
N ALA A 120 -21.27 -20.74 5.66
CA ALA A 120 -21.12 -19.94 6.85
C ALA A 120 -22.49 -19.79 7.53
N PRO A 121 -22.57 -19.76 8.86
CA PRO A 121 -23.84 -19.54 9.54
C PRO A 121 -24.41 -18.18 9.11
N PRO A 122 -25.72 -18.09 8.85
CA PRO A 122 -26.32 -16.85 8.40
C PRO A 122 -26.11 -15.75 9.44
N LEU A 123 -25.62 -14.59 9.00
CA LEU A 123 -25.55 -13.40 9.84
C LEU A 123 -26.94 -12.79 9.97
N SER A 124 -27.30 -12.35 11.18
CA SER A 124 -28.51 -11.56 11.38
C SER A 124 -28.46 -10.29 10.52
N PRO A 125 -29.47 -10.02 9.68
CA PRO A 125 -29.53 -8.78 8.89
C PRO A 125 -29.42 -7.53 9.77
N SER A 126 -30.00 -7.55 10.98
CA SER A 126 -29.93 -6.43 11.92
C SER A 126 -28.50 -6.19 12.42
N LEU A 127 -27.72 -7.23 12.64
CA LEU A 127 -26.30 -7.11 13.05
C LEU A 127 -25.45 -6.50 11.94
N VAL A 128 -25.70 -6.90 10.68
CA VAL A 128 -25.00 -6.37 9.51
C VAL A 128 -25.31 -4.87 9.35
N LEU A 129 -26.58 -4.48 9.42
CA LEU A 129 -27.00 -3.07 9.33
C LEU A 129 -26.40 -2.24 10.47
N GLN A 130 -26.48 -2.69 11.72
CA GLN A 130 -25.87 -1.99 12.86
C GLN A 130 -24.36 -1.82 12.71
N SER A 131 -23.68 -2.81 12.12
CA SER A 131 -22.24 -2.73 11.86
C SER A 131 -21.91 -1.65 10.82
N LEU A 132 -22.71 -1.55 9.76
CA LEU A 132 -22.59 -0.48 8.77
C LEU A 132 -22.91 0.89 9.38
N ASP A 133 -23.99 1.00 10.16
CA ASP A 133 -24.37 2.25 10.82
C ASP A 133 -23.26 2.74 11.75
N ARG A 134 -22.67 1.83 12.53
CA ARG A 134 -21.53 2.15 13.40
C ARG A 134 -20.30 2.62 12.60
N ALA A 135 -20.00 1.98 11.48
CA ALA A 135 -18.86 2.36 10.65
C ALA A 135 -19.03 3.75 10.01
N PHE A 136 -20.27 4.20 9.80
CA PHE A 136 -20.61 5.50 9.21
C PHE A 136 -21.14 6.54 10.22
N ALA A 137 -21.16 6.22 11.52
CA ALA A 137 -21.65 7.11 12.58
C ALA A 137 -20.75 8.34 12.82
N GLU A 138 -19.53 8.34 12.27
CA GLU A 138 -18.59 9.49 12.28
C GLU A 138 -18.32 10.18 13.64
N PRO A 139 -18.27 9.49 14.80
CA PRO A 139 -18.15 10.14 16.12
C PRO A 139 -16.82 10.87 16.36
N ARG A 140 -15.83 10.68 15.47
CA ARG A 140 -14.49 11.29 15.52
C ARG A 140 -14.03 11.84 14.16
N ARG A 141 -14.94 12.11 13.23
CA ARG A 141 -14.62 12.44 11.82
C ARG A 141 -13.64 11.42 11.20
N GLN A 142 -13.97 10.13 11.31
CA GLN A 142 -13.19 9.02 10.75
C GLN A 142 -13.15 9.07 9.22
N ARG A 143 -14.11 9.76 8.59
CA ARG A 143 -14.19 9.97 7.14
C ARG A 143 -14.28 8.63 6.39
N THR A 144 -15.08 7.69 6.90
CA THR A 144 -15.31 6.37 6.29
C THR A 144 -15.82 6.56 4.86
N ARG A 145 -15.14 5.94 3.88
CA ARG A 145 -15.46 6.08 2.44
C ARG A 145 -16.23 4.90 1.88
N ALA A 146 -15.82 3.70 2.27
CA ALA A 146 -16.37 2.45 1.78
C ALA A 146 -16.24 1.40 2.88
N VAL A 147 -17.27 0.58 3.02
CA VAL A 147 -17.27 -0.65 3.82
C VAL A 147 -17.86 -1.74 2.94
N ALA A 148 -17.20 -2.88 2.87
CA ALA A 148 -17.70 -4.08 2.22
C ALA A 148 -17.49 -5.28 3.16
N ILE A 149 -18.49 -6.14 3.28
CA ILE A 149 -18.52 -7.28 4.19
C ILE A 149 -18.79 -8.53 3.38
N SER A 150 -17.89 -9.51 3.44
CA SER A 150 -18.07 -10.83 2.86
C SER A 150 -18.10 -11.93 3.92
N GLN A 151 -18.88 -12.97 3.65
CA GLN A 151 -18.93 -14.18 4.46
C GLN A 151 -19.06 -15.41 3.54
N GLY A 152 -18.29 -16.47 3.79
CA GLY A 152 -18.35 -17.70 2.98
C GLY A 152 -18.11 -17.48 1.48
N GLY A 153 -17.28 -16.50 1.11
CA GLY A 153 -17.07 -16.15 -0.30
C GLY A 153 -18.26 -15.45 -0.97
N ALA A 154 -19.19 -14.85 -0.22
CA ALA A 154 -20.28 -14.03 -0.75
C ALA A 154 -20.22 -12.61 -0.17
N LEU A 155 -20.46 -11.59 -1.01
CA LEU A 155 -20.67 -10.21 -0.55
C LEU A 155 -22.05 -10.14 0.13
N ILE A 156 -22.07 -9.86 1.43
CA ILE A 156 -23.29 -9.81 2.24
C ILE A 156 -23.81 -8.38 2.37
N ALA A 157 -22.91 -7.40 2.46
CA ALA A 157 -23.29 -6.00 2.48
C ALA A 157 -22.15 -5.08 2.06
N GLU A 158 -22.50 -3.90 1.57
CA GLU A 158 -21.58 -2.80 1.32
C GLU A 158 -22.29 -1.45 1.52
N ARG A 159 -21.51 -0.43 1.86
CA ARG A 159 -21.99 0.95 1.96
C ARG A 159 -20.87 1.89 1.58
N TYR A 160 -21.23 2.99 0.92
CA TYR A 160 -20.30 4.00 0.43
C TYR A 160 -20.75 5.38 0.92
N ALA A 161 -19.78 6.26 1.21
CA ALA A 161 -20.06 7.65 1.55
C ALA A 161 -20.59 8.43 0.32
N PRO A 162 -21.28 9.55 0.50
CA PRO A 162 -21.69 10.42 -0.61
C PRO A 162 -20.50 10.78 -1.51
N GLY A 163 -20.66 10.59 -2.82
CA GLY A 163 -19.59 10.79 -3.82
C GLY A 163 -18.62 9.61 -3.99
N PHE A 164 -18.83 8.50 -3.27
CA PHE A 164 -18.06 7.26 -3.41
C PHE A 164 -18.94 6.13 -3.94
N THR A 165 -18.36 5.23 -4.73
CA THR A 165 -19.08 4.12 -5.37
C THR A 165 -18.30 2.82 -5.28
N ALA A 166 -18.97 1.70 -5.57
CA ALA A 166 -18.36 0.37 -5.59
C ALA A 166 -17.24 0.20 -6.61
N ASN A 167 -17.21 1.05 -7.64
CA ASN A 167 -16.23 0.97 -8.73
C ASN A 167 -15.07 1.95 -8.53
N LEU A 168 -15.06 2.73 -7.46
CA LEU A 168 -14.05 3.76 -7.21
C LEU A 168 -12.81 3.15 -6.51
N PRO A 169 -11.63 3.14 -7.17
CA PRO A 169 -10.39 2.69 -6.53
C PRO A 169 -9.96 3.67 -5.45
N LEU A 170 -9.75 3.19 -4.22
CA LEU A 170 -9.28 3.98 -3.09
C LEU A 170 -7.82 3.64 -2.78
N LEU A 171 -7.03 4.69 -2.49
CA LEU A 171 -5.65 4.53 -2.02
C LEU A 171 -5.61 3.63 -0.76
N GLY A 172 -4.80 2.59 -0.75
CA GLY A 172 -4.69 1.62 0.35
C GLY A 172 -3.72 2.01 1.46
N TRP A 173 -2.80 2.95 1.21
CA TRP A 173 -1.68 3.22 2.15
C TRP A 173 -0.99 1.91 2.54
N SER A 174 -0.70 1.72 3.83
CA SER A 174 -0.05 0.53 4.37
C SER A 174 -0.78 -0.79 4.20
N MET A 175 -2.04 -0.83 3.74
CA MET A 175 -2.67 -2.08 3.32
C MET A 175 -1.93 -2.72 2.14
N THR A 176 -1.27 -1.91 1.30
CA THR A 176 -0.45 -2.34 0.16
C THR A 176 0.67 -3.29 0.58
N LYS A 177 1.19 -3.17 1.81
CA LYS A 177 2.23 -4.05 2.33
C LYS A 177 1.82 -5.53 2.32
N SER A 178 0.54 -5.81 2.55
CA SER A 178 0.01 -7.18 2.50
C SER A 178 -0.18 -7.70 1.07
N VAL A 179 -0.19 -6.82 0.06
CA VAL A 179 -0.10 -7.20 -1.36
C VAL A 179 1.33 -7.58 -1.67
N VAL A 180 2.31 -6.78 -1.21
CA VAL A 180 3.74 -7.12 -1.33
C VAL A 180 4.06 -8.47 -0.66
N ASN A 181 3.48 -8.75 0.51
CA ASN A 181 3.59 -10.07 1.13
C ASN A 181 3.11 -11.20 0.21
N ALA A 182 1.95 -11.04 -0.45
CA ALA A 182 1.44 -12.05 -1.38
C ALA A 182 2.37 -12.21 -2.59
N LEU A 183 2.89 -11.11 -3.14
CA LEU A 183 3.82 -11.14 -4.27
C LEU A 183 5.14 -11.85 -3.91
N VAL A 184 5.71 -11.58 -2.73
CA VAL A 184 6.86 -12.33 -2.21
C VAL A 184 6.50 -13.80 -2.02
N GLY A 185 5.34 -14.10 -1.42
CA GLY A 185 4.86 -15.47 -1.25
C GLY A 185 4.74 -16.24 -2.55
N ILE A 186 4.26 -15.61 -3.63
CA ILE A 186 4.21 -16.20 -4.97
C ILE A 186 5.61 -16.57 -5.46
N LEU A 187 6.60 -15.69 -5.31
CA LEU A 187 7.98 -15.98 -5.72
C LEU A 187 8.63 -17.07 -4.86
N VAL A 188 8.32 -17.11 -3.56
CA VAL A 188 8.73 -18.22 -2.67
C VAL A 188 8.08 -19.53 -3.12
N HIS A 189 6.79 -19.53 -3.47
CA HIS A 189 6.10 -20.70 -3.99
C HIS A 189 6.72 -21.22 -5.30
N GLN A 190 7.22 -20.30 -6.12
CA GLN A 190 7.91 -20.60 -7.38
C GLN A 190 9.38 -20.97 -7.20
N GLY A 191 9.90 -20.99 -5.97
CA GLY A 191 11.31 -21.28 -5.68
C GLY A 191 12.30 -20.20 -6.12
N GLN A 192 11.82 -18.98 -6.42
CA GLN A 192 12.67 -17.86 -6.85
C GLN A 192 13.17 -16.99 -5.68
N LEU A 193 12.56 -17.13 -4.51
CA LEU A 193 12.99 -16.49 -3.26
C LEU A 193 12.96 -17.51 -2.12
N ALA A 194 13.87 -17.35 -1.15
CA ALA A 194 13.88 -18.14 0.08
C ALA A 194 13.83 -17.22 1.32
N LEU A 195 13.15 -17.64 2.38
CA LEU A 195 12.94 -16.81 3.58
C LEU A 195 14.24 -16.54 4.35
N ASP A 196 15.18 -17.48 4.32
CA ASP A 196 16.50 -17.40 4.92
C ASP A 196 17.55 -16.79 3.98
N GLN A 197 17.17 -16.44 2.74
CA GLN A 197 18.06 -15.76 1.80
C GLN A 197 18.56 -14.45 2.39
N CYS A 198 19.88 -14.26 2.32
CA CYS A 198 20.60 -13.06 2.70
C CYS A 198 21.30 -12.45 1.47
N ALA A 199 22.17 -11.45 1.65
CA ALA A 199 22.83 -10.74 0.55
C ALA A 199 21.83 -10.26 -0.53
N LEU A 200 20.70 -9.71 -0.08
CA LEU A 200 19.51 -9.49 -0.90
C LEU A 200 19.64 -8.37 -1.93
N LEU A 201 20.63 -7.49 -1.77
CA LEU A 201 20.89 -6.37 -2.67
C LEU A 201 22.38 -6.34 -3.03
N PRO A 202 22.76 -5.94 -4.26
CA PRO A 202 24.16 -5.82 -4.67
C PRO A 202 24.99 -4.93 -3.74
N GLU A 203 24.44 -3.80 -3.29
CA GLU A 203 25.14 -2.90 -2.36
C GLU A 203 25.31 -3.45 -0.95
N TRP A 204 24.59 -4.51 -0.58
CA TRP A 204 24.77 -5.21 0.69
C TRP A 204 25.66 -6.45 0.55
N ASP A 205 25.99 -6.87 -0.67
CA ASP A 205 26.69 -8.12 -0.94
C ASP A 205 28.22 -7.95 -0.90
N THR A 206 28.72 -7.30 0.15
CA THR A 206 30.15 -7.15 0.43
C THR A 206 30.49 -7.73 1.81
N PRO A 207 31.66 -8.37 2.00
CA PRO A 207 32.02 -8.96 3.29
C PRO A 207 32.02 -7.96 4.46
N GLU A 208 32.29 -6.69 4.18
CA GLU A 208 32.39 -5.62 5.17
C GLU A 208 31.04 -4.98 5.52
N ASP A 209 30.00 -5.20 4.70
CA ASP A 209 28.68 -4.62 4.95
C ASP A 209 27.84 -5.54 5.86
N PRO A 210 27.54 -5.14 7.11
CA PRO A 210 26.75 -5.97 8.02
C PRO A 210 25.30 -6.17 7.56
N ARG A 211 24.79 -5.32 6.65
CA ARG A 211 23.44 -5.46 6.07
C ARG A 211 23.34 -6.71 5.19
N ARG A 212 24.47 -7.29 4.76
CA ARG A 212 24.52 -8.59 4.06
C ARG A 212 23.76 -9.68 4.80
N ALA A 213 23.78 -9.65 6.14
CA ALA A 213 23.15 -10.66 6.98
C ALA A 213 21.61 -10.50 7.10
N ILE A 214 21.02 -9.42 6.60
CA ILE A 214 19.58 -9.20 6.66
C ILE A 214 18.89 -10.25 5.78
N THR A 215 17.97 -11.01 6.38
CA THR A 215 17.22 -12.05 5.65
C THR A 215 15.89 -11.55 5.10
N LEU A 216 15.35 -12.27 4.11
CA LEU A 216 14.02 -11.97 3.55
C LEU A 216 12.94 -12.03 4.63
N ASP A 217 13.00 -13.00 5.54
CA ASP A 217 12.11 -13.11 6.70
C ASP A 217 12.17 -11.88 7.62
N GLN A 218 13.39 -11.38 7.91
CA GLN A 218 13.57 -10.19 8.73
C GLN A 218 12.95 -8.95 8.08
N LEU A 219 13.08 -8.80 6.76
CA LEU A 219 12.38 -7.72 6.03
C LEU A 219 10.86 -7.88 6.13
N LEU A 220 10.32 -9.07 5.88
CA LEU A 220 8.87 -9.34 5.98
C LEU A 220 8.32 -9.02 7.38
N ARG A 221 9.10 -9.30 8.42
CA ARG A 221 8.72 -9.13 9.82
C ARG A 221 8.95 -7.74 10.40
N MET A 222 9.43 -6.77 9.61
CA MET A 222 9.81 -5.43 10.08
C MET A 222 10.95 -5.45 11.10
N ARG A 223 11.98 -6.27 10.82
CA ARG A 223 13.16 -6.50 11.66
C ARG A 223 14.46 -6.29 10.90
N SER A 224 14.47 -5.39 9.92
CA SER A 224 15.66 -5.09 9.11
C SER A 224 16.83 -4.54 9.94
N GLY A 225 16.55 -3.94 11.09
CA GLY A 225 17.57 -3.27 11.90
C GLY A 225 18.10 -1.97 11.28
N LEU A 226 17.55 -1.51 10.15
CA LEU A 226 17.93 -0.24 9.52
C LEU A 226 17.41 0.94 10.36
N GLN A 227 18.20 2.01 10.45
CA GLN A 227 17.85 3.24 11.13
C GLN A 227 16.77 4.02 10.35
N PHE A 228 15.52 3.57 10.46
CA PHE A 228 14.39 4.16 9.74
C PHE A 228 13.43 4.86 10.71
N GLU A 229 13.10 6.12 10.40
CA GLU A 229 12.16 6.93 11.18
C GLU A 229 10.81 7.00 10.45
N GLU A 230 9.74 6.58 11.12
CA GLU A 230 8.37 6.52 10.58
C GLU A 230 7.47 7.62 11.19
N VAL A 231 7.97 8.86 11.23
CA VAL A 231 7.22 10.02 11.76
C VAL A 231 6.65 10.85 10.61
N TYR A 232 5.36 10.72 10.30
CA TYR A 232 4.72 11.41 9.17
C TYR A 232 4.51 12.91 9.37
N SER A 233 4.49 13.38 10.61
CA SER A 233 4.35 14.80 10.96
C SER A 233 5.66 15.57 10.81
N ASP A 234 6.80 14.89 10.71
CA ASP A 234 8.10 15.52 10.58
C ASP A 234 8.56 15.49 9.10
N PRO A 235 8.78 16.65 8.46
CA PRO A 235 9.29 16.71 7.08
C PRO A 235 10.73 16.22 6.91
N ARG A 236 11.44 15.95 8.01
CA ARG A 236 12.81 15.42 8.02
C ARG A 236 12.87 13.91 8.17
N SER A 237 11.78 13.32 8.66
CA SER A 237 11.68 11.88 8.89
C SER A 237 11.98 11.08 7.63
N HIS A 238 12.56 9.90 7.81
CA HIS A 238 12.94 9.04 6.70
C HIS A 238 11.74 8.70 5.82
N VAL A 239 10.55 8.48 6.40
CA VAL A 239 9.36 8.14 5.61
C VAL A 239 8.85 9.27 4.71
N THR A 240 8.87 10.52 5.18
CA THR A 240 8.38 11.67 4.39
C THR A 240 9.39 12.07 3.33
N THR A 241 10.69 11.97 3.65
CA THR A 241 11.77 12.16 2.69
C THR A 241 11.73 11.10 1.58
N MET A 242 11.66 9.83 1.95
CA MET A 242 11.62 8.70 1.02
C MET A 242 10.44 8.80 0.04
N LEU A 243 9.23 9.08 0.52
CA LEU A 243 8.02 9.03 -0.30
C LEU A 243 7.81 10.25 -1.20
N PHE A 244 8.35 11.41 -0.82
CA PHE A 244 7.97 12.69 -1.44
C PHE A 244 9.16 13.59 -1.82
N GLN A 245 10.38 13.18 -1.53
CA GLN A 245 11.59 13.97 -1.79
C GLN A 245 12.71 13.17 -2.46
N ARG A 246 12.49 11.88 -2.77
CA ARG A 246 13.44 11.01 -3.46
C ARG A 246 12.78 10.31 -4.65
N GLY A 247 13.53 10.16 -5.74
CA GLY A 247 13.08 9.45 -6.93
C GLY A 247 13.17 7.92 -6.84
N ASP A 248 14.01 7.41 -5.93
CA ASP A 248 14.18 5.99 -5.64
C ASP A 248 13.97 5.73 -4.14
N ALA A 249 12.78 5.25 -3.79
CA ALA A 249 12.39 4.99 -2.42
C ALA A 249 13.12 3.78 -1.83
N ALA A 250 13.38 2.76 -2.66
CA ALA A 250 14.02 1.54 -2.23
C ALA A 250 15.52 1.75 -1.99
N ALA A 251 16.23 2.42 -2.90
CA ALA A 251 17.64 2.77 -2.72
C ALA A 251 17.83 3.72 -1.54
N TYR A 252 16.95 4.71 -1.35
CA TYR A 252 17.01 5.58 -0.18
C TYR A 252 16.91 4.78 1.13
N ALA A 253 15.94 3.87 1.22
CA ALA A 253 15.77 3.04 2.42
C ALA A 253 16.93 2.06 2.62
N ALA A 254 17.42 1.43 1.55
CA ALA A 254 18.51 0.46 1.59
C ALA A 254 19.85 1.08 1.97
N GLY A 255 20.05 2.36 1.63
CA GLY A 255 21.26 3.12 1.93
C GLY A 255 21.40 3.56 3.39
N LEU A 256 20.34 3.44 4.20
CA LEU A 256 20.40 3.80 5.63
C LEU A 256 21.35 2.86 6.39
N PRO A 257 22.04 3.36 7.43
CA PRO A 257 22.88 2.52 8.29
C PRO A 257 22.02 1.59 9.16
N LEU A 258 22.66 0.58 9.73
CA LEU A 258 22.05 -0.18 10.82
C LEU A 258 21.92 0.70 12.07
N ALA A 259 20.84 0.51 12.82
CA ALA A 259 20.68 1.06 14.15
C ALA A 259 21.42 0.19 15.19
N ASP A 260 21.72 0.76 16.36
CA ASP A 260 22.37 0.05 17.47
C ASP A 260 21.59 -1.19 17.95
N SER A 261 20.27 -1.21 17.74
CA SER A 261 19.37 -2.31 18.08
C SER A 261 19.08 -3.25 16.89
N THR A 262 20.13 -3.78 16.26
CA THR A 262 20.01 -4.66 15.09
C THR A 262 19.05 -5.83 15.34
N GLY A 263 18.12 -6.07 14.42
CA GLY A 263 17.17 -7.18 14.49
C GLY A 263 15.97 -6.98 15.42
N ALA A 264 15.87 -5.85 16.12
CA ALA A 264 14.67 -5.48 16.86
C ALA A 264 13.51 -5.12 15.91
N TRP A 265 12.28 -5.40 16.33
CA TRP A 265 11.09 -4.99 15.59
C TRP A 265 10.95 -3.47 15.55
N SER A 266 10.84 -2.92 14.34
CA SER A 266 10.53 -1.50 14.08
C SER A 266 9.69 -1.36 12.81
N TYR A 267 8.49 -0.78 12.94
CA TYR A 267 7.62 -0.57 11.78
C TYR A 267 8.24 0.45 10.82
N ALA A 268 8.61 0.00 9.62
CA ALA A 268 9.29 0.83 8.63
C ALA A 268 8.72 0.60 7.22
N SER A 269 8.22 1.67 6.60
CA SER A 269 7.75 1.65 5.22
C SER A 269 8.89 1.41 4.21
N GLY A 270 10.11 1.85 4.53
CA GLY A 270 11.30 1.60 3.72
C GLY A 270 11.57 0.11 3.50
N THR A 271 11.39 -0.71 4.53
CA THR A 271 11.55 -2.17 4.45
C THR A 271 10.65 -2.80 3.38
N THR A 272 9.42 -2.32 3.20
CA THR A 272 8.53 -2.81 2.14
C THR A 272 9.01 -2.37 0.75
N ASN A 273 9.55 -1.16 0.60
CA ASN A 273 10.03 -0.69 -0.70
C ASN A 273 11.33 -1.41 -1.11
N ILE A 274 12.17 -1.79 -0.14
CA ILE A 274 13.30 -2.71 -0.36
C ILE A 274 12.81 -4.05 -0.91
N LEU A 275 11.76 -4.64 -0.34
CA LEU A 275 11.15 -5.87 -0.88
C LEU A 275 10.65 -5.69 -2.31
N CYS A 276 10.05 -4.54 -2.64
CA CYS A 276 9.66 -4.24 -4.02
C CYS A 276 10.85 -4.23 -4.99
N ARG A 277 12.03 -3.76 -4.55
CA ARG A 277 13.27 -3.81 -5.35
C ARG A 277 13.84 -5.21 -5.46
N ILE A 278 13.76 -6.02 -4.40
CA ILE A 278 14.16 -7.44 -4.44
C ILE A 278 13.29 -8.21 -5.44
N ILE A 279 11.97 -8.02 -5.41
CA ILE A 279 11.04 -8.61 -6.41
C ILE A 279 11.47 -8.22 -7.83
N ARG A 280 11.81 -6.94 -8.05
CA ARG A 280 12.29 -6.46 -9.35
C ARG A 280 13.55 -7.20 -9.79
N GLN A 281 14.55 -7.31 -8.91
CA GLN A 281 15.83 -7.97 -9.23
C GLN A 281 15.65 -9.44 -9.61
N VAL A 282 14.80 -10.16 -8.87
CA VAL A 282 14.52 -11.58 -9.15
C VAL A 282 13.84 -11.78 -10.50
N LEU A 283 12.95 -10.86 -10.89
CA LEU A 283 12.28 -10.89 -12.20
C LEU A 283 13.19 -10.38 -13.35
N GLY A 284 14.37 -9.86 -13.03
CA GLY A 284 15.29 -9.23 -13.97
C GLY A 284 15.00 -7.74 -14.22
N ASP A 285 15.83 -7.10 -15.06
CA ASP A 285 15.80 -5.64 -15.24
C ASP A 285 14.71 -5.12 -16.20
N SER A 286 13.89 -6.01 -16.77
CA SER A 286 12.74 -5.63 -17.59
C SER A 286 11.67 -4.96 -16.73
N LEU A 287 11.61 -3.62 -16.78
CA LEU A 287 10.55 -2.85 -16.12
C LEU A 287 9.15 -3.27 -16.58
N ALA A 288 9.00 -3.66 -17.86
CA ALA A 288 7.74 -4.17 -18.39
C ALA A 288 7.30 -5.44 -17.66
N ASP A 289 8.21 -6.41 -17.47
CA ASP A 289 7.89 -7.65 -16.77
C ASP A 289 7.62 -7.43 -15.29
N TYR A 290 8.42 -6.56 -14.65
CA TYR A 290 8.21 -6.16 -13.27
C TYR A 290 6.84 -5.49 -13.08
N TRP A 291 6.45 -4.57 -13.96
CA TRP A 291 5.16 -3.88 -13.86
C TRP A 291 3.98 -4.79 -14.17
N ALA A 292 4.14 -5.73 -15.10
CA ALA A 292 3.12 -6.72 -15.42
C ALA A 292 2.95 -7.79 -14.32
N PHE A 293 3.99 -8.03 -13.51
CA PHE A 293 3.98 -9.15 -12.56
C PHE A 293 2.83 -9.11 -11.55
N PRO A 294 2.52 -8.00 -10.83
CA PRO A 294 1.37 -7.98 -9.91
C PRO A 294 0.04 -8.29 -10.61
N HIS A 295 -0.11 -7.86 -11.87
CA HIS A 295 -1.29 -8.16 -12.67
C HIS A 295 -1.38 -9.65 -12.98
N ARG A 296 -0.35 -10.21 -13.64
CA ARG A 296 -0.32 -11.61 -14.08
C ARG A 296 -0.38 -12.60 -12.91
N ALA A 297 0.35 -12.31 -11.84
CA ALA A 297 0.58 -13.24 -10.74
C ALA A 297 -0.50 -13.18 -9.65
N LEU A 298 -1.17 -12.04 -9.47
CA LEU A 298 -2.10 -11.82 -8.36
C LEU A 298 -3.41 -11.18 -8.78
N PHE A 299 -3.40 -10.02 -9.44
CA PHE A 299 -4.64 -9.27 -9.68
C PHE A 299 -5.55 -9.97 -10.68
N GLU A 300 -5.05 -10.45 -11.82
CA GLU A 300 -5.84 -11.19 -12.81
C GLU A 300 -6.38 -12.51 -12.23
N PRO A 301 -5.57 -13.37 -11.57
CA PRO A 301 -6.08 -14.58 -10.91
C PRO A 301 -7.21 -14.31 -9.90
N LEU A 302 -7.08 -13.25 -9.11
CA LEU A 302 -8.11 -12.87 -8.14
C LEU A 302 -9.29 -12.10 -8.77
N GLY A 303 -9.14 -11.60 -10.00
CA GLY A 303 -10.08 -10.70 -10.64
C GLY A 303 -10.10 -9.29 -10.05
N MET A 304 -8.99 -8.81 -9.47
CA MET A 304 -8.83 -7.46 -8.92
C MET A 304 -8.65 -6.41 -10.04
N THR A 305 -9.71 -6.17 -10.81
CA THR A 305 -9.65 -5.37 -12.05
C THR A 305 -9.47 -3.87 -11.84
N SER A 306 -9.64 -3.37 -10.62
CA SER A 306 -9.46 -1.96 -10.28
C SER A 306 -8.09 -1.65 -9.66
N ALA A 307 -7.27 -2.68 -9.44
CA ALA A 307 -5.99 -2.56 -8.78
C ALA A 307 -4.95 -1.83 -9.66
N VAL A 308 -4.36 -0.77 -9.11
CA VAL A 308 -3.20 -0.07 -9.69
C VAL A 308 -2.16 0.08 -8.59
N LEU A 309 -0.95 -0.43 -8.82
CA LEU A 309 0.20 -0.29 -7.92
C LEU A 309 1.19 0.68 -8.57
N GLU A 310 1.48 1.79 -7.89
CA GLU A 310 2.21 2.90 -8.51
C GLU A 310 3.72 2.84 -8.19
N PRO A 311 4.58 3.04 -9.20
CA PRO A 311 6.02 3.12 -9.00
C PRO A 311 6.53 4.53 -8.68
N ASP A 312 7.72 4.59 -8.12
CA ASP A 312 8.54 5.79 -8.01
C ASP A 312 9.23 6.13 -9.35
N ALA A 313 10.10 7.15 -9.34
CA ALA A 313 10.76 7.62 -10.55
C ALA A 313 11.80 6.63 -11.09
N ALA A 314 12.37 5.78 -10.23
CA ALA A 314 13.26 4.69 -10.61
C ALA A 314 12.51 3.49 -11.22
N GLY A 315 11.18 3.53 -11.24
CA GLY A 315 10.32 2.47 -11.78
C GLY A 315 10.00 1.36 -10.77
N THR A 316 10.49 1.45 -9.53
CA THR A 316 10.22 0.47 -8.48
C THR A 316 8.89 0.77 -7.80
N PHE A 317 8.07 -0.25 -7.53
CA PHE A 317 6.78 -0.02 -6.86
C PHE A 317 6.95 0.55 -5.46
N VAL A 318 6.14 1.55 -5.11
CA VAL A 318 6.05 2.07 -3.74
C VAL A 318 5.04 1.23 -2.95
N GLY A 319 5.37 -0.06 -2.79
CA GLY A 319 4.52 -1.07 -2.17
C GLY A 319 4.26 -0.86 -0.67
N SER A 320 4.94 0.10 -0.05
CA SER A 320 4.60 0.54 1.29
C SER A 320 3.26 1.26 1.37
N SER A 321 2.80 1.90 0.26
CA SER A 321 1.77 2.94 0.32
C SER A 321 0.84 3.04 -0.90
N PHE A 322 1.37 3.02 -2.13
CA PHE A 322 0.65 3.54 -3.30
C PHE A 322 0.01 2.46 -4.16
N MET A 323 -0.90 1.69 -3.58
CA MET A 323 -1.86 0.90 -4.35
C MET A 323 -3.26 1.48 -4.22
N TYR A 324 -3.99 1.49 -5.32
CA TYR A 324 -5.38 1.90 -5.41
C TYR A 324 -6.21 0.68 -5.78
N ALA A 325 -7.29 0.43 -5.06
CA ALA A 325 -8.22 -0.64 -5.38
C ALA A 325 -9.60 -0.37 -4.74
N THR A 326 -10.65 -0.93 -5.33
CA THR A 326 -12.00 -0.88 -4.76
C THR A 326 -12.09 -1.69 -3.48
N ALA A 327 -13.09 -1.41 -2.63
CA ALA A 327 -13.35 -2.21 -1.43
C ALA A 327 -13.56 -3.70 -1.75
N ARG A 328 -14.22 -4.00 -2.89
CA ARG A 328 -14.44 -5.36 -3.38
C ARG A 328 -13.13 -6.06 -3.77
N ASP A 329 -12.18 -5.34 -4.36
CA ASP A 329 -10.87 -5.92 -4.70
C ASP A 329 -10.03 -6.20 -3.45
N TRP A 330 -10.10 -5.36 -2.42
CA TRP A 330 -9.52 -5.68 -1.12
C TRP A 330 -10.16 -6.92 -0.47
N LEU A 331 -11.47 -7.14 -0.63
CA LEU A 331 -12.13 -8.36 -0.15
C LEU A 331 -11.60 -9.63 -0.85
N LYS A 332 -11.31 -9.58 -2.15
CA LYS A 332 -10.73 -10.73 -2.88
C LYS A 332 -9.37 -11.12 -2.31
N LEU A 333 -8.53 -10.13 -2.03
CA LEU A 333 -7.27 -10.38 -1.35
C LEU A 333 -7.48 -10.94 0.07
N GLY A 334 -8.45 -10.42 0.83
CA GLY A 334 -8.82 -11.00 2.13
C GLY A 334 -9.25 -12.48 2.02
N GLN A 335 -10.09 -12.80 1.04
CA GLN A 335 -10.59 -14.15 0.78
C GLN A 335 -9.47 -15.12 0.37
N LEU A 336 -8.45 -14.67 -0.39
CA LEU A 336 -7.26 -15.48 -0.68
C LEU A 336 -6.60 -15.95 0.63
N TYR A 337 -6.43 -15.07 1.61
CA TYR A 337 -5.81 -15.42 2.89
C TYR A 337 -6.75 -16.27 3.77
N LEU A 338 -8.06 -16.07 3.71
CA LEU A 338 -9.02 -16.97 4.38
C LEU A 338 -8.99 -18.40 3.82
N GLN A 339 -8.51 -18.57 2.60
CA GLN A 339 -8.38 -19.85 1.91
C GLN A 339 -6.95 -20.39 1.91
N ASP A 340 -6.10 -19.97 2.86
CA ASP A 340 -4.68 -20.35 2.95
C ASP A 340 -3.91 -20.20 1.63
N GLY A 341 -4.18 -19.13 0.87
CA GLY A 341 -3.48 -18.88 -0.40
C GLY A 341 -3.99 -19.69 -1.60
N CYS A 342 -5.05 -20.47 -1.45
CA CYS A 342 -5.74 -21.12 -2.56
C CYS A 342 -6.85 -20.22 -3.13
N TRP A 343 -7.01 -20.23 -4.45
CA TRP A 343 -8.06 -19.51 -5.16
C TRP A 343 -8.62 -20.38 -6.29
N GLN A 344 -9.92 -20.65 -6.28
CA GLN A 344 -10.59 -21.49 -7.30
C GLN A 344 -9.89 -22.85 -7.53
N GLY A 345 -9.41 -23.49 -6.46
CA GLY A 345 -8.69 -24.77 -6.53
C GLY A 345 -7.22 -24.67 -6.94
N ARG A 346 -6.74 -23.48 -7.31
CA ARG A 346 -5.31 -23.23 -7.59
C ARG A 346 -4.61 -22.65 -6.37
N ARG A 347 -3.49 -23.24 -5.97
CA ARG A 347 -2.60 -22.67 -4.95
C ARG A 347 -1.77 -21.54 -5.55
N LEU A 348 -1.83 -20.35 -4.94
CA LEU A 348 -1.05 -19.18 -5.33
C LEU A 348 0.06 -18.85 -4.32
N LEU A 349 -0.20 -19.10 -3.03
CA LEU A 349 0.80 -18.93 -1.95
C LEU A 349 1.23 -20.29 -1.40
N PRO A 350 2.44 -20.41 -0.84
CA PRO A 350 2.91 -21.65 -0.21
C PRO A 350 1.93 -22.15 0.84
N GLU A 351 1.86 -23.47 1.04
CA GLU A 351 1.13 -24.03 2.16
C GLU A 351 1.67 -23.47 3.49
N GLY A 352 0.78 -23.07 4.40
CA GLY A 352 1.17 -22.45 5.66
C GLY A 352 1.64 -20.99 5.54
N TRP A 353 1.63 -20.38 4.35
CA TRP A 353 2.06 -18.98 4.18
C TRP A 353 1.20 -17.99 4.97
N VAL A 354 -0.11 -18.27 5.11
CA VAL A 354 -1.01 -17.43 5.91
C VAL A 354 -0.69 -17.55 7.40
N GLN A 355 -0.40 -18.76 7.87
CA GLN A 355 0.08 -18.99 9.25
C GLN A 355 1.41 -18.26 9.49
N TYR A 356 2.36 -18.38 8.56
CA TYR A 356 3.64 -17.66 8.59
C TYR A 356 3.42 -16.14 8.68
N SER A 357 2.58 -15.60 7.79
CA SER A 357 2.25 -14.17 7.69
C SER A 357 1.61 -13.63 8.98
N THR A 358 0.86 -14.47 9.69
CA THR A 358 0.16 -14.12 10.94
C THR A 358 0.89 -14.56 12.20
N THR A 359 2.06 -15.20 12.08
CA THR A 359 2.91 -15.54 13.23
C THR A 359 3.63 -14.28 13.71
N PRO A 360 3.62 -13.96 15.00
CA PRO A 360 4.20 -12.72 15.51
C PRO A 360 5.69 -12.59 15.17
N SER A 361 6.13 -11.37 14.84
CA SER A 361 7.53 -11.05 14.49
C SER A 361 8.51 -11.33 15.63
N ASP A 362 8.05 -11.16 16.86
CA ASP A 362 8.74 -11.49 18.12
C ASP A 362 7.70 -11.84 19.21
N PRO A 363 8.09 -12.54 20.29
CA PRO A 363 7.21 -12.78 21.43
C PRO A 363 6.52 -11.50 21.92
N GLY A 364 5.19 -11.53 22.03
CA GLY A 364 4.39 -10.37 22.46
C GLY A 364 4.05 -9.35 21.35
N GLN A 365 4.65 -9.45 20.17
CA GLN A 365 4.35 -8.52 19.08
C GLN A 365 2.98 -8.74 18.45
N ARG A 366 2.37 -7.61 18.06
CA ARG A 366 1.04 -7.57 17.38
C ARG A 366 1.16 -7.52 15.86
N TYR A 367 2.37 -7.66 15.34
CA TYR A 367 2.71 -7.68 13.92
C TYR A 367 3.31 -9.04 13.58
N GLY A 368 3.02 -9.56 12.38
CA GLY A 368 3.67 -10.72 11.79
C GLY A 368 4.44 -10.35 10.52
N ALA A 369 4.55 -11.24 9.55
CA ALA A 369 5.14 -10.90 8.26
C ALA A 369 4.16 -10.05 7.43
N HIS A 370 4.31 -8.72 7.47
CA HIS A 370 3.46 -7.70 6.83
C HIS A 370 1.95 -7.68 7.20
N PHE A 371 1.57 -8.33 8.30
CA PHE A 371 0.20 -8.34 8.81
C PHE A 371 0.10 -7.87 10.25
N TRP A 372 -0.92 -7.06 10.56
CA TRP A 372 -1.30 -6.83 11.94
C TRP A 372 -2.24 -7.94 12.42
N ARG A 373 -2.01 -8.41 13.65
CA ARG A 373 -2.69 -9.58 14.24
C ARG A 373 -3.85 -9.20 15.17
N GLN A 374 -4.05 -7.90 15.42
CA GLN A 374 -5.10 -7.40 16.30
C GLN A 374 -5.83 -6.24 15.65
N VAL A 375 -7.16 -6.28 15.68
CA VAL A 375 -8.01 -5.13 15.33
C VAL A 375 -7.78 -4.03 16.37
N PRO A 376 -7.54 -2.78 15.98
CA PRO A 376 -7.26 -1.68 16.89
C PRO A 376 -8.52 -1.35 17.66
N PHE A 377 -8.29 -0.72 18.79
CA PHE A 377 -9.33 -0.33 19.74
C PHE A 377 -10.47 0.51 19.14
N SER A 378 -10.28 1.16 17.99
CA SER A 378 -11.30 1.97 17.33
C SER A 378 -12.52 1.20 16.80
N PHE A 379 -12.41 -0.11 16.56
CA PHE A 379 -13.55 -0.98 16.23
C PHE A 379 -14.06 -1.80 17.42
N ALA A 380 -13.27 -1.89 18.49
CA ALA A 380 -13.67 -2.58 19.70
C ALA A 380 -14.57 -1.63 20.52
N SER A 381 -15.86 -1.58 20.21
CA SER A 381 -16.84 -1.01 21.14
C SER A 381 -16.70 -1.76 22.48
N ARG A 382 -16.44 -1.03 23.57
CA ARG A 382 -16.61 -1.57 24.92
C ARG A 382 -18.04 -2.12 25.05
N GLN A 383 -18.16 -3.25 25.74
CA GLN A 383 -19.38 -3.99 26.11
C GLN A 383 -19.98 -4.98 25.09
N VAL A 384 -19.23 -6.01 24.69
CA VAL A 384 -19.84 -7.32 24.38
C VAL A 384 -18.95 -8.42 24.98
N PRO A 385 -19.49 -9.40 25.73
CA PRO A 385 -18.73 -10.57 26.17
C PRO A 385 -18.13 -11.25 24.95
N ARG A 386 -16.84 -11.59 25.04
CA ARG A 386 -16.08 -12.20 23.93
C ARG A 386 -16.78 -13.48 23.46
N PRO A 387 -17.24 -13.60 22.21
CA PRO A 387 -17.49 -14.93 21.67
C PRO A 387 -16.14 -15.59 21.40
N THR A 388 -15.92 -16.76 22.01
CA THR A 388 -14.85 -17.71 21.70
C THR A 388 -15.13 -18.34 20.33
N PHE A 389 -14.71 -17.67 19.26
CA PHE A 389 -14.55 -18.30 17.95
C PHE A 389 -13.07 -18.66 17.74
N PRO A 390 -12.76 -19.80 17.09
CA PRO A 390 -11.39 -20.24 16.86
C PRO A 390 -10.61 -19.16 16.10
N GLN A 391 -9.40 -18.92 16.59
CA GLN A 391 -8.56 -17.77 16.30
C GLN A 391 -8.04 -17.79 14.86
N ILE A 392 -8.46 -16.82 14.01
CA ILE A 392 -7.59 -16.01 13.14
C ILE A 392 -8.26 -14.63 13.00
N ARG A 393 -7.64 -13.57 13.53
CA ARG A 393 -8.04 -12.17 13.26
C ARG A 393 -6.94 -11.48 12.47
N LEU A 394 -7.12 -11.45 11.15
CA LEU A 394 -6.30 -10.69 10.21
C LEU A 394 -6.78 -9.23 10.20
N TRP A 395 -5.86 -8.26 10.33
CA TRP A 395 -6.19 -6.85 10.31
C TRP A 395 -5.15 -6.03 9.55
N ARG A 396 -5.57 -4.94 8.89
CA ARG A 396 -4.69 -4.02 8.17
C ARG A 396 -4.98 -2.60 8.63
N ARG A 397 -3.93 -1.80 8.84
CA ARG A 397 -4.03 -0.37 9.18
C ARG A 397 -3.36 0.44 8.10
N GLY A 398 -4.10 1.32 7.45
CA GLY A 398 -3.56 2.47 6.74
C GLY A 398 -3.54 3.72 7.62
N ILE A 399 -2.82 4.75 7.18
CA ILE A 399 -2.86 6.08 7.80
C ILE A 399 -4.21 6.72 7.47
N ARG A 400 -4.75 7.53 8.38
CA ARG A 400 -6.07 8.20 8.25
C ARG A 400 -7.28 7.24 8.20
N GLY A 401 -7.28 6.18 9.01
CA GLY A 401 -8.48 5.36 9.22
C GLY A 401 -8.86 4.44 8.06
N LYS A 402 -7.91 4.09 7.18
CA LYS A 402 -8.12 3.02 6.20
C LYS A 402 -7.85 1.66 6.85
N PHE A 403 -8.72 0.69 6.60
CA PHE A 403 -8.72 -0.62 7.24
C PHE A 403 -8.89 -1.72 6.21
#